data_AF-A0A965AXV3-F1
#
_entry.id   AF-A0A965AXV3-F1
#
_cell.length_a   1.000
_cell.length_b   1.000
_cell.length_c   1.000
_cell.angle_alpha   90.00
_cell.angle_beta   90.00
_cell.angle_gamma   90.00
#
_symmetry.space_group_name_H-M   'P 1'
#
loop_
_entity.id
_entity.type
_entity.pdbx_description
1 polymer ?
#
loop_
_entity_poly.entity_id
_entity_poly.type
_entity_poly.pdbx_seq_one_letter_code
_entity_poly.pdbx_strand_id
1 'polypeptide(L)'
;MSFASSLRHSPHIYDKDMASDTVADLDVSGAVKDFLAAVGSCSPYLKTLIAREKNWLLPALEATEDPLVAEFERLKTLAPDEIAAGLRQGKRRVALYAALADLGHVWPLER
;
A
#
# COMPACT_ATOMS: atom_id res chain seq x y z
N MET A 1 -14.72 -2.87 -6.50
CA MET A 1 -14.79 -3.45 -5.12
C MET A 1 -13.66 -2.82 -4.33
N SER A 2 -13.85 -2.49 -3.05
CA SER A 2 -12.77 -1.88 -2.24
C SER A 2 -11.74 -2.93 -1.80
N PHE A 3 -10.51 -2.51 -1.49
CA PHE A 3 -9.44 -3.42 -1.04
C PHE A 3 -9.88 -4.27 0.16
N ALA A 4 -10.53 -3.64 1.15
CA ALA A 4 -11.04 -4.31 2.35
C ALA A 4 -12.00 -5.47 2.01
N SER A 5 -12.87 -5.28 1.02
CA SER A 5 -13.82 -6.32 0.58
C SER A 5 -13.17 -7.46 -0.21
N SER A 6 -11.98 -7.23 -0.76
CA SER A 6 -11.20 -8.19 -1.54
C SER A 6 -10.10 -8.89 -0.73
N LEU A 7 -9.80 -8.44 0.48
CA LEU A 7 -8.80 -9.05 1.36
C LEU A 7 -9.21 -10.50 1.71
N ARG A 8 -8.32 -11.47 1.46
CA ARG A 8 -8.55 -12.90 1.75
C ARG A 8 -7.48 -13.53 2.63
N HIS A 9 -6.33 -12.87 2.75
CA HIS A 9 -5.21 -13.33 3.54
C HIS A 9 -4.60 -12.18 4.32
N SER A 10 -4.00 -12.49 5.47
CA SER A 10 -3.16 -11.58 6.23
C SER A 10 -1.99 -12.36 6.80
N PRO A 11 -0.76 -11.82 6.75
CA PRO A 11 0.36 -12.37 7.47
C PRO A 11 0.07 -12.46 8.97
N HIS A 12 0.82 -13.30 9.68
CA HIS A 12 0.84 -13.31 11.13
C HIS A 12 1.76 -12.21 11.65
N ILE A 13 1.39 -11.55 12.75
CA ILE A 13 2.26 -10.57 13.41
C ILE A 13 3.53 -11.27 13.88
N TYR A 14 4.68 -10.79 13.39
CA TYR A 14 6.00 -11.27 13.79
C TYR A 14 6.57 -10.46 14.96
N ASP A 15 6.59 -9.13 14.81
CA ASP A 15 7.05 -8.17 15.82
C ASP A 15 5.89 -7.23 16.22
N LYS A 16 5.48 -7.29 17.49
CA LYS A 16 4.32 -6.54 18.01
C LYS A 16 4.58 -5.04 18.08
N ASP A 17 5.79 -4.62 18.39
CA ASP A 17 6.15 -3.21 18.50
C ASP A 17 6.18 -2.60 17.10
N MET A 18 6.78 -3.30 16.13
CA MET A 18 6.72 -2.90 14.74
C MET A 18 5.29 -2.86 14.19
N ALA A 19 4.44 -3.81 14.57
CA ALA A 19 3.03 -3.82 14.17
C ALA A 19 2.30 -2.55 14.66
N SER A 20 2.47 -2.21 15.95
CA SER A 20 1.89 -1.01 16.55
C SER A 20 2.40 0.26 15.88
N ASP A 21 3.72 0.37 15.69
CA ASP A 21 4.34 1.53 15.05
C ASP A 21 3.85 1.75 13.62
N THR A 22 3.63 0.68 12.86
CA THR A 22 3.25 0.77 11.44
C THR A 22 1.93 1.52 11.25
N VAL A 23 1.01 1.36 12.19
CA VAL A 23 -0.34 1.93 12.11
C VAL A 23 -0.56 3.10 13.07
N ALA A 24 0.45 3.51 13.84
CA ALA A 24 0.32 4.57 14.85
C ALA A 24 -0.13 5.91 14.25
N ASP A 25 0.42 6.27 13.09
CA ASP A 25 0.18 7.55 12.41
C ASP A 25 -0.75 7.43 11.19
N LEU A 26 -1.51 6.32 11.10
CA LEU A 26 -2.44 6.06 10.00
C LEU A 26 -3.88 6.24 10.47
N ASP A 27 -4.64 7.05 9.73
CA ASP A 27 -6.09 7.16 9.90
C ASP A 27 -6.78 5.98 9.18
N VAL A 28 -6.70 4.81 9.80
CA VAL A 28 -7.21 3.54 9.25
C VAL A 28 -7.80 2.68 10.35
N SER A 29 -8.81 1.86 10.03
CA SER A 29 -9.50 1.01 10.99
C SER A 29 -9.87 -0.35 10.40
N GLY A 30 -10.34 -1.25 11.28
CA GLY A 30 -10.84 -2.58 10.91
C GLY A 30 -9.77 -3.46 10.25
N ALA A 31 -10.24 -4.35 9.37
CA ALA A 31 -9.40 -5.38 8.75
C ALA A 31 -8.18 -4.82 7.99
N VAL A 32 -8.30 -3.62 7.40
CA VAL A 32 -7.18 -2.99 6.70
C VAL A 32 -6.10 -2.54 7.68
N LYS A 33 -6.47 -2.01 8.85
CA LYS A 33 -5.51 -1.64 9.90
C LYS A 33 -4.74 -2.88 10.37
N ASP A 34 -5.46 -3.95 10.70
CA ASP A 34 -4.87 -5.19 11.19
C ASP A 34 -3.91 -5.80 10.16
N PHE A 35 -4.30 -5.78 8.89
CA PHE A 35 -3.47 -6.21 7.77
C PHE A 35 -2.19 -5.38 7.61
N LEU A 36 -2.30 -4.04 7.60
CA LEU A 36 -1.13 -3.17 7.48
C LEU A 36 -0.17 -3.33 8.66
N ALA A 37 -0.70 -3.50 9.88
CA ALA A 37 0.09 -3.81 11.07
C ALA A 37 0.86 -5.13 10.91
N ALA A 38 0.19 -6.19 10.46
CA ALA A 38 0.82 -7.48 10.21
C ALA A 38 1.91 -7.40 9.12
N VAL A 39 1.62 -6.75 7.99
CA VAL A 39 2.59 -6.54 6.91
C VAL A 39 3.83 -5.78 7.41
N GLY A 40 3.64 -4.69 8.14
CA GLY A 40 4.75 -3.89 8.67
C GLY A 40 5.60 -4.64 9.70
N SER A 41 4.98 -5.55 10.48
CA SER A 41 5.69 -6.40 11.44
C SER A 41 6.63 -7.42 10.79
N CYS A 42 6.30 -7.87 9.58
CA CYS A 42 7.08 -8.86 8.85
C CYS A 42 8.14 -8.25 7.94
N SER A 43 8.00 -6.97 7.59
CA SER A 43 8.89 -6.32 6.62
C SER A 43 9.16 -4.86 7.00
N PRO A 44 10.35 -4.56 7.56
CA PRO A 44 10.80 -3.20 7.82
C PRO A 44 10.77 -2.30 6.56
N TYR A 45 11.01 -2.91 5.40
CA TYR A 45 10.93 -2.23 4.11
C TYR A 45 9.49 -1.80 3.79
N LEU A 46 8.51 -2.70 3.92
CA LEU A 46 7.10 -2.35 3.67
C LEU A 46 6.56 -1.39 4.73
N LYS A 47 6.94 -1.52 6.01
CA LYS A 47 6.65 -0.51 7.05
C LYS A 47 7.09 0.89 6.61
N THR A 48 8.31 1.01 6.10
CA THR A 48 8.87 2.29 5.63
C THR A 48 8.08 2.85 4.44
N LEU A 49 7.66 2.00 3.50
CA LEU A 49 6.85 2.42 2.35
C LEU A 49 5.43 2.85 2.76
N ILE A 50 4.78 2.12 3.66
CA ILE A 50 3.47 2.46 4.22
C ILE A 50 3.52 3.84 4.86
N ALA A 51 4.49 4.09 5.74
CA ALA A 51 4.65 5.40 6.39
C ALA A 51 4.91 6.52 5.37
N ARG A 52 5.78 6.28 4.39
CA ARG A 52 6.19 7.27 3.40
C ARG A 52 5.08 7.67 2.43
N GLU A 53 4.25 6.72 2.01
CA GLU A 53 3.21 6.95 1.00
C GLU A 53 1.80 6.99 1.62
N LYS A 54 1.65 7.11 2.94
CA LYS A 54 0.35 7.05 3.64
C LYS A 54 -0.75 7.92 3.04
N ASN A 55 -0.42 9.16 2.66
CA ASN A 55 -1.38 10.11 2.09
C ASN A 55 -1.94 9.64 0.74
N TRP A 56 -1.17 8.84 0.00
CA TRP A 56 -1.63 8.22 -1.24
C TRP A 56 -2.24 6.84 -0.99
N LEU A 57 -1.67 6.08 -0.07
CA LEU A 57 -2.05 4.69 0.19
C LEU A 57 -3.48 4.58 0.74
N LEU A 58 -3.85 5.39 1.73
CA LEU A 58 -5.17 5.29 2.36
C LEU A 58 -6.32 5.48 1.35
N PRO A 59 -6.36 6.58 0.55
CA PRO A 59 -7.40 6.69 -0.48
C PRO A 59 -7.27 5.63 -1.58
N ALA A 60 -6.06 5.13 -1.87
CA ALA A 60 -5.87 4.04 -2.83
C ALA A 60 -6.50 2.71 -2.36
N LEU A 61 -6.47 2.42 -1.06
CA LEU A 61 -7.09 1.21 -0.50
C LEU A 61 -8.62 1.31 -0.43
N GLU A 62 -9.16 2.53 -0.36
CA GLU A 62 -10.60 2.79 -0.37
C GLU A 62 -11.20 2.84 -1.79
N ALA A 63 -10.38 3.05 -2.81
CA ALA A 63 -10.81 3.15 -4.19
C ALA A 63 -11.56 1.88 -4.65
N THR A 64 -12.62 2.08 -5.44
CA THR A 64 -13.37 0.98 -6.07
C THR A 64 -12.74 0.49 -7.36
N GLU A 65 -11.96 1.37 -8.00
CA GLU A 65 -11.18 1.17 -9.21
C GLU A 65 -9.70 0.93 -8.87
N ASP A 66 -8.92 0.43 -9.81
CA ASP A 66 -7.48 0.21 -9.62
C ASP A 66 -6.74 1.55 -9.44
N PRO A 67 -6.17 1.83 -8.24
CA PRO A 67 -5.48 3.09 -7.97
C PRO A 67 -4.21 3.27 -8.80
N LEU A 68 -3.64 2.20 -9.37
CA LEU A 68 -2.48 2.31 -10.24
C LEU A 68 -2.81 2.98 -11.57
N VAL A 69 -4.05 2.89 -12.05
CA VAL A 69 -4.48 3.61 -13.26
C VAL A 69 -4.36 5.11 -13.02
N ALA A 70 -4.91 5.62 -11.91
CA ALA A 70 -4.83 7.03 -11.54
C ALA A 70 -3.37 7.48 -11.32
N GLU A 71 -2.54 6.63 -10.72
CA GLU A 71 -1.11 6.92 -10.53
C GLU A 71 -0.38 7.00 -11.88
N PHE A 72 -0.66 6.12 -12.84
CA PHE A 72 -0.05 6.19 -14.18
C PHE A 72 -0.51 7.42 -14.96
N GLU A 73 -1.78 7.83 -14.85
CA GLU A 73 -2.24 9.09 -15.45
C GLU A 73 -1.55 10.30 -14.82
N ARG A 74 -1.38 10.32 -13.49
CA ARG A 74 -0.61 11.38 -12.81
C ARG A 74 0.84 11.46 -13.29
N LEU A 75 1.48 10.33 -13.57
CA LEU A 75 2.87 10.33 -14.05
C LEU A 75 3.01 10.92 -15.46
N LYS A 76 1.98 10.83 -16.31
CA LYS A 76 1.98 11.40 -17.67
C LYS A 76 1.87 12.93 -17.68
N THR A 77 1.40 13.54 -16.59
CA THR A 77 1.19 15.00 -16.50
C THR A 77 2.33 15.75 -15.81
N LEU A 78 3.41 15.06 -15.43
CA LEU A 78 4.55 15.67 -14.74
C LEU A 78 5.28 16.69 -15.62
N ALA A 79 5.66 17.82 -15.02
CA ALA A 79 6.55 18.78 -15.66
C ALA A 79 7.96 18.19 -15.82
N PRO A 80 8.75 18.62 -16.83
CA PRO A 80 10.08 18.06 -17.10
C PRO A 80 11.03 18.01 -15.91
N ASP A 81 11.00 19.01 -15.04
CA ASP A 81 11.80 19.14 -13.83
C ASP A 81 11.33 18.23 -12.67
N GLU A 82 10.09 17.74 -12.73
CA GLU A 82 9.50 16.85 -11.72
C GLU A 82 9.61 15.37 -12.09
N ILE A 83 9.81 15.03 -13.37
CA ILE A 83 9.80 13.65 -13.91
C ILE A 83 10.65 12.70 -13.04
N ALA A 84 11.89 13.08 -12.74
CA ALA A 84 12.80 12.19 -12.01
C ALA A 84 12.30 11.86 -10.60
N ALA A 85 11.77 12.86 -9.88
CA ALA A 85 11.22 12.67 -8.54
C ALA A 85 9.88 11.91 -8.59
N GLY A 86 9.02 12.29 -9.52
CA GLY A 86 7.70 11.69 -9.73
C GLY A 86 7.79 10.20 -10.09
N LEU A 87 8.68 9.81 -11.01
CA LEU A 87 8.89 8.40 -11.38
C LEU A 87 9.43 7.57 -10.21
N ARG A 88 10.34 8.13 -9.40
CA ARG A 88 10.83 7.46 -8.18
C ARG A 88 9.71 7.25 -7.17
N GLN A 89 8.77 8.18 -7.06
CA GLN A 89 7.59 8.02 -6.22
C GLN A 89 6.62 6.99 -6.79
N GLY A 90 6.28 7.08 -8.07
CA GLY A 90 5.40 6.13 -8.75
C GLY A 90 5.91 4.70 -8.61
N LYS A 91 7.23 4.48 -8.78
CA LYS A 91 7.85 3.17 -8.57
C LYS A 91 7.60 2.63 -7.16
N ARG A 92 7.72 3.47 -6.12
CA ARG A 92 7.48 3.05 -4.73
C ARG A 92 6.00 2.72 -4.49
N ARG A 93 5.10 3.54 -5.01
CA ARG A 93 3.64 3.34 -4.89
C ARG A 93 3.18 2.05 -5.55
N VAL A 94 3.64 1.80 -6.79
CA VAL A 94 3.38 0.54 -7.52
C VAL A 94 3.94 -0.65 -6.74
N ALA A 95 5.20 -0.58 -6.28
CA ALA A 95 5.81 -1.67 -5.53
C ALA A 95 5.07 -1.96 -4.21
N LEU A 96 4.65 -0.92 -3.50
CA LEU A 96 3.88 -1.05 -2.26
C LEU A 96 2.53 -1.70 -2.53
N TYR A 97 1.75 -1.16 -3.46
CA TYR A 97 0.41 -1.67 -3.74
C TYR A 97 0.42 -3.10 -4.27
N ALA A 98 1.38 -3.43 -5.15
CA ALA A 98 1.57 -4.78 -5.64
C ALA A 98 1.89 -5.76 -4.50
N ALA A 99 2.79 -5.40 -3.58
CA ALA A 99 3.11 -6.23 -2.42
C ALA A 99 1.89 -6.43 -1.50
N LEU A 100 1.10 -5.39 -1.26
CA LEU A 100 -0.13 -5.49 -0.46
C LEU A 100 -1.19 -6.35 -1.15
N ALA A 101 -1.37 -6.20 -2.46
CA ALA A 101 -2.34 -6.97 -3.22
C ALA A 101 -1.97 -8.46 -3.30
N ASP A 102 -0.68 -8.76 -3.41
CA ASP A 102 -0.12 -10.12 -3.35
C ASP A 102 -0.34 -10.74 -1.96
N LEU A 103 0.21 -10.12 -0.90
CA LEU A 103 0.07 -10.60 0.48
C LEU A 103 -1.38 -10.68 0.96
N GLY A 104 -2.24 -9.80 0.46
CA GLY A 104 -3.66 -9.79 0.78
C GLY A 104 -4.48 -10.83 0.00
N HIS A 105 -3.87 -11.52 -0.96
CA HIS A 105 -4.53 -12.38 -1.95
C HIS A 105 -5.66 -11.63 -2.68
N VAL A 106 -5.47 -10.32 -2.91
CA VAL A 106 -6.40 -9.46 -3.66
C VAL A 106 -6.20 -9.65 -5.16
N TRP A 107 -4.95 -9.85 -5.59
CA TRP A 107 -4.62 -10.23 -6.95
C TRP A 107 -4.36 -11.72 -7.06
N PRO A 108 -4.88 -12.41 -8.10
CA PRO A 108 -4.53 -13.79 -8.36
C PRO A 108 -3.08 -13.88 -8.85
N LEU A 109 -2.28 -14.71 -8.18
CA LEU A 109 -0.90 -15.01 -8.59
C LEU A 109 -0.82 -15.98 -9.78
N GLU A 110 -1.80 -16.87 -9.87
CA GLU A 110 -1.91 -17.89 -10.92
C GLU A 110 -3.21 -17.68 -11.68
N ARG A 111 -3.18 -17.94 -12.99
CA ARG A 111 -4.37 -18.10 -13.83
C ARG A 111 -4.39 -19.51 -14.38
#